data_AF-A0A7J5XYZ8-F1
#
_entry.id   AF-A0A7J5XYZ8-F1
#
_cell.length_a   1.000
_cell.length_b   1.000
_cell.length_c   1.000
_cell.angle_alpha   90.00
_cell.angle_beta   90.00
_cell.angle_gamma   90.00
#
_symmetry.space_group_name_H-M   'P 1'
#
loop_
_entity.id
_entity.type
_entity.pdbx_description
1 polymer ?
#
loop_
_entity_poly.entity_id
_entity_poly.type
_entity_poly.pdbx_seq_one_letter_code
_entity_poly.pdbx_strand_id
1 'polypeptide(L)'
;METFPLLLTLQRPVCLQLQHSAHIHHPDMSSFNSIASLEEARRVAIFGGTHGNEMSGVTLVNLWVKNGAEIQRKGVETKPFITNPKAVEKCARYVDTDLNRAFTPENLRAQEINGIFGPKGSPDAYDVIFDLHNTTSNMGCTLILESSKDTSICR
;
A
#
# COMPACT_ATOMS: atom_id res chain seq x y z
N MET A 1 -24.21 2.86 17.02
CA MET A 1 -23.23 2.53 15.97
C MET A 1 -22.00 3.33 16.27
N GLU A 2 -20.95 2.70 16.81
CA GLU A 2 -19.68 3.38 17.02
C GLU A 2 -19.02 3.61 15.65
N THR A 3 -18.75 4.87 15.32
CA THR A 3 -18.00 5.24 14.12
C THR A 3 -16.52 5.05 14.41
N PHE A 4 -15.90 4.00 13.86
CA PHE A 4 -14.45 3.85 13.91
C PHE A 4 -13.80 4.77 12.87
N PRO A 5 -12.87 5.67 13.26
CA PRO A 5 -12.21 6.55 12.31
C PRO A 5 -11.41 5.75 11.26
N LEU A 6 -11.48 6.17 10.00
CA LEU A 6 -10.69 5.60 8.90
C LEU A 6 -9.28 6.21 8.93
N LEU A 7 -8.29 5.34 9.01
CA LEU A 7 -6.88 5.64 8.95
C LEU A 7 -6.37 5.24 7.57
N LEU A 8 -5.87 6.18 6.80
CA LEU A 8 -5.27 5.91 5.50
C LEU A 8 -3.76 5.81 5.69
N THR A 9 -3.19 4.63 5.49
CA THR A 9 -1.73 4.47 5.43
C THR A 9 -1.32 4.46 3.97
N LEU A 10 -0.43 5.38 3.60
CA LEU A 10 0.09 5.43 2.25
C LEU A 10 1.38 4.63 2.22
N GLN A 11 1.30 3.44 1.65
CA GLN A 11 2.44 2.54 1.53
C GLN A 11 3.03 2.67 0.13
N ARG A 12 4.36 2.69 0.05
CA ARG A 12 5.02 2.43 -1.24
C ARG A 12 4.74 0.99 -1.67
N PRO A 13 4.86 0.67 -2.96
CA PRO A 13 4.33 -0.56 -3.56
C PRO A 13 4.67 -1.86 -2.84
N VAL A 14 5.82 -1.95 -2.16
CA VAL A 14 6.11 -2.98 -1.17
C VAL A 14 7.24 -2.43 -0.29
N CYS A 15 6.91 -1.82 0.86
CA CYS A 15 7.94 -1.51 1.85
C CYS A 15 8.21 -2.74 2.72
N LEU A 16 8.93 -3.70 2.14
CA LEU A 16 10.02 -4.33 2.88
C LEU A 16 11.12 -4.59 1.87
N GLN A 17 12.27 -4.00 2.16
CA GLN A 17 13.52 -4.32 1.50
C GLN A 17 13.67 -5.84 1.46
N LEU A 18 13.59 -6.42 0.27
CA LEU A 18 14.48 -7.52 -0.11
C LEU A 18 15.89 -6.95 0.11
N GLN A 19 16.46 -7.14 1.31
CA GLN A 19 17.70 -6.50 1.71
C GLN A 19 18.85 -6.96 0.80
N HIS A 20 19.35 -6.02 0.00
CA HIS A 20 20.71 -5.85 -0.52
C HIS A 20 21.52 -7.08 -0.96
N SER A 21 21.85 -7.11 -2.26
CA SER A 21 23.26 -7.16 -2.71
C SER A 21 23.39 -6.82 -4.18
N ALA A 22 23.82 -5.59 -4.48
CA ALA A 22 24.58 -5.27 -5.67
C ALA A 22 25.44 -4.04 -5.39
N HIS A 23 26.75 -4.20 -5.57
CA HIS A 23 27.80 -3.20 -5.40
C HIS A 23 27.47 -1.86 -6.08
N ILE A 24 27.56 -0.76 -5.33
CA ILE A 24 27.59 0.59 -5.90
C ILE A 24 29.05 0.91 -6.23
N HIS A 25 29.37 0.86 -7.52
CA HIS A 25 30.49 1.62 -8.07
C HIS A 25 30.09 3.10 -8.03
N HIS A 26 30.92 3.94 -7.42
CA HIS A 26 30.78 5.39 -7.48
C HIS A 26 31.17 5.90 -8.88
N PRO A 27 30.33 6.71 -9.55
CA PRO A 27 30.80 7.72 -10.47
C PRO A 27 30.63 9.12 -9.88
N ASP A 28 31.40 10.01 -10.50
CA ASP A 28 31.89 11.30 -10.05
C ASP A 28 30.82 12.39 -9.85
N MET A 29 31.13 13.34 -8.95
CA MET A 29 30.34 14.53 -8.66
C MET A 29 30.48 15.56 -9.79
N SER A 30 29.56 15.54 -10.75
CA SER A 30 29.18 16.78 -11.44
C SER A 30 27.77 16.72 -12.03
N SER A 31 27.02 17.79 -11.79
CA SER A 31 25.88 18.25 -12.61
C SER A 31 24.57 17.47 -12.53
N PHE A 32 23.67 17.84 -11.61
CA PHE A 32 22.22 17.64 -11.85
C PHE A 32 21.40 18.81 -11.33
N ASN A 33 21.22 19.82 -12.19
CA ASN A 33 19.96 20.55 -12.25
C ASN A 33 18.91 19.58 -12.81
N SER A 34 18.22 18.85 -11.93
CA SER A 34 17.03 18.11 -12.31
C SER A 34 15.87 18.67 -11.50
N ILE A 35 15.04 19.48 -12.15
CA ILE A 35 13.65 19.63 -11.72
C ILE A 35 13.05 18.25 -11.95
N ALA A 36 12.99 17.42 -10.90
CA ALA A 36 12.39 16.11 -11.00
C ALA A 36 10.96 16.27 -11.51
N SER A 37 10.68 15.81 -12.74
CA SER A 37 9.33 15.61 -13.22
C SER A 37 8.71 14.54 -12.33
N LEU A 38 7.65 14.91 -11.61
CA LEU A 38 6.82 13.93 -10.94
C LEU A 38 6.03 13.21 -12.03
N GLU A 39 6.35 11.94 -12.27
CA GLU A 39 5.58 11.10 -13.17
C GLU A 39 4.17 10.90 -12.60
N GLU A 40 3.16 11.02 -13.46
CA GLU A 40 1.76 10.82 -13.10
C GLU A 40 1.53 9.36 -12.69
N ALA A 41 0.92 9.12 -11.53
CA ALA A 41 0.56 7.78 -11.08
C ALA A 41 -0.53 7.20 -11.99
N ARG A 42 -0.23 6.07 -12.65
CA ARG A 42 -1.13 5.39 -13.58
C ARG A 42 -1.70 4.10 -13.00
N ARG A 43 -1.02 3.47 -12.04
CA ARG A 43 -1.43 2.21 -11.43
C ARG A 43 -1.53 2.39 -9.92
N VAL A 44 -2.75 2.37 -9.41
CA VAL A 44 -3.06 2.62 -7.99
C VAL A 44 -3.74 1.39 -7.40
N ALA A 45 -3.26 0.92 -6.25
CA ALA A 45 -3.93 -0.13 -5.50
C ALA A 45 -4.61 0.46 -4.26
N ILE A 46 -5.77 -0.09 -3.92
CA ILE A 46 -6.47 0.21 -2.67
C ILE A 46 -6.60 -1.07 -1.87
N PHE A 47 -5.83 -1.16 -0.79
CA PHE A 47 -5.78 -2.30 0.11
C PHE A 47 -6.76 -2.12 1.26
N GLY A 48 -7.35 -3.24 1.66
CA GLY A 48 -8.19 -3.33 2.83
C GLY A 48 -8.06 -4.71 3.47
N GLY A 49 -8.32 -4.78 4.77
CA GLY A 49 -8.21 -6.05 5.49
C GLY A 49 -6.78 -6.51 5.69
N THR A 50 -5.81 -5.59 5.76
CA THR A 50 -4.43 -5.91 6.21
C THR A 50 -4.48 -6.43 7.64
N HIS A 51 -5.30 -5.78 8.46
CA HIS A 51 -5.86 -6.35 9.67
C HIS A 51 -7.31 -6.77 9.43
N GLY A 52 -7.63 -8.04 9.65
CA GLY A 52 -8.92 -8.61 9.26
C GLY A 52 -10.13 -8.13 10.06
N ASN A 53 -9.92 -7.48 11.21
CA ASN A 53 -10.96 -6.90 12.06
C ASN A 53 -11.16 -5.38 11.86
N GLU A 54 -10.43 -4.76 10.93
CA GLU A 54 -10.57 -3.33 10.60
C GLU A 54 -11.59 -3.17 9.46
N MET A 55 -12.86 -3.17 9.84
CA MET A 55 -13.97 -3.45 8.92
C MET A 55 -14.25 -2.37 7.87
N SER A 56 -13.78 -1.14 8.05
CA SER A 56 -14.04 -0.07 7.06
C SER A 56 -13.32 -0.37 5.74
N GLY A 57 -12.03 -0.70 5.81
CA GLY A 57 -11.24 -1.09 4.64
C GLY A 57 -11.76 -2.38 4.00
N VAL A 58 -12.08 -3.39 4.81
CA VAL A 58 -12.68 -4.65 4.34
C VAL A 58 -13.99 -4.39 3.58
N THR A 59 -14.86 -3.55 4.12
CA THR A 59 -16.18 -3.28 3.53
C THR A 59 -16.05 -2.50 2.23
N LEU A 60 -15.30 -1.39 2.24
CA LEU A 60 -15.10 -0.54 1.06
C LEU A 60 -14.46 -1.31 -0.11
N VAL A 61 -13.40 -2.07 0.16
CA VAL A 61 -12.75 -2.89 -0.86
C VAL A 61 -13.72 -3.92 -1.44
N ASN A 62 -14.49 -4.63 -0.60
CA ASN A 62 -15.47 -5.60 -1.09
C ASN A 62 -16.59 -4.95 -1.93
N LEU A 63 -16.99 -3.71 -1.60
CA LEU A 63 -17.93 -2.93 -2.40
C LEU A 63 -17.32 -2.59 -3.76
N TRP A 64 -16.08 -2.10 -3.79
CA TRP A 64 -15.42 -1.70 -5.03
C TRP A 64 -15.00 -2.88 -5.92
N VAL A 65 -14.71 -4.05 -5.34
CA VAL A 65 -14.53 -5.29 -6.12
C VAL A 65 -15.82 -5.68 -6.85
N LYS A 66 -16.98 -5.47 -6.23
CA LYS A 66 -18.29 -5.73 -6.87
C LYS A 66 -18.69 -4.64 -7.86
N ASN A 67 -18.40 -3.38 -7.54
CA ASN A 67 -18.68 -2.23 -8.38
C ASN A 67 -17.63 -1.12 -8.15
N GLY A 68 -16.68 -1.01 -9.07
CA GLY A 68 -15.59 -0.04 -8.98
C GLY A 68 -15.92 1.37 -9.48
N ALA A 69 -17.17 1.70 -9.84
CA ALA A 69 -17.51 2.97 -10.48
C ALA A 69 -17.04 4.21 -9.68
N GLU A 70 -17.09 4.16 -8.35
CA GLU A 70 -16.69 5.24 -7.46
C GLU A 70 -15.17 5.55 -7.52
N ILE A 71 -14.34 4.53 -7.78
CA ILE A 71 -12.88 4.62 -7.74
C ILE A 71 -12.24 4.74 -9.13
N GLN A 72 -13.05 4.77 -10.20
CA GLN A 72 -12.55 4.95 -11.56
C GLN A 72 -12.14 6.40 -11.81
N ARG A 73 -10.96 6.60 -12.39
CA ARG A 73 -10.46 7.90 -12.84
C ARG A 73 -9.88 7.74 -14.24
N LYS A 74 -10.06 8.74 -15.11
CA LYS A 74 -9.54 8.70 -16.48
C LYS A 74 -8.01 8.63 -16.43
N GLY A 75 -7.43 7.66 -17.14
CA GLY A 75 -5.97 7.50 -17.22
C GLY A 75 -5.32 6.79 -16.04
N VAL A 76 -6.10 6.36 -15.04
CA VAL A 76 -5.61 5.66 -13.84
C VAL A 76 -6.28 4.29 -13.75
N GLU A 77 -5.47 3.24 -13.71
CA GLU A 77 -5.87 1.90 -13.33
C GLU A 77 -5.95 1.81 -11.80
N THR A 78 -7.16 1.69 -11.25
CA THR A 78 -7.36 1.51 -9.80
C THR A 78 -7.77 0.07 -9.50
N LYS A 79 -7.03 -0.60 -8.59
CA LYS A 79 -7.31 -1.99 -8.18
C LYS A 79 -7.61 -2.11 -6.69
N PRO A 80 -8.87 -2.38 -6.29
CA PRO A 80 -9.21 -2.72 -4.91
C PRO A 80 -8.76 -4.16 -4.59
N PHE A 81 -8.23 -4.41 -3.39
CA PHE A 81 -7.66 -5.72 -3.02
C PHE A 81 -7.74 -6.04 -1.52
N ILE A 82 -8.19 -7.26 -1.19
CA ILE A 82 -8.16 -7.77 0.19
C ILE A 82 -6.80 -8.40 0.47
N THR A 83 -6.05 -7.81 1.40
CA THR A 83 -4.65 -8.21 1.68
C THR A 83 -4.54 -9.42 2.57
N ASN A 84 -5.40 -9.62 3.58
CA ASN A 84 -5.37 -10.80 4.46
C ASN A 84 -6.72 -11.52 4.53
N PRO A 85 -7.12 -12.26 3.48
CA PRO A 85 -8.46 -12.89 3.42
C PRO A 85 -8.70 -13.87 4.57
N LYS A 86 -7.67 -14.60 5.03
CA LYS A 86 -7.78 -15.53 6.17
C LYS A 86 -8.08 -14.81 7.49
N ALA A 87 -7.47 -13.65 7.72
CA ALA A 87 -7.75 -12.85 8.91
C ALA A 87 -9.14 -12.20 8.84
N VAL A 88 -9.53 -11.73 7.65
CA VAL A 88 -10.87 -11.17 7.38
C VAL A 88 -11.96 -12.21 7.65
N GLU A 89 -11.81 -13.43 7.16
CA GLU A 89 -12.76 -14.53 7.39
C GLU A 89 -12.98 -14.81 8.88
N LYS A 90 -11.91 -14.71 9.68
CA LYS A 90 -11.96 -14.90 11.13
C LYS A 90 -12.35 -13.65 11.92
N CYS A 91 -12.56 -12.50 11.26
CA CYS A 91 -12.71 -11.19 11.90
C CYS A 91 -11.64 -10.94 12.97
N ALA A 92 -10.39 -11.28 12.64
CA ALA A 92 -9.25 -11.21 13.55
C ALA A 92 -8.19 -10.28 12.97
N ARG A 93 -7.38 -9.65 13.82
CA ARG A 93 -6.30 -8.77 13.36
C ARG A 93 -5.33 -9.52 12.43
N TYR A 94 -4.93 -10.72 12.80
CA TYR A 94 -4.17 -11.67 11.99
C TYR A 94 -4.47 -13.10 12.47
N VAL A 95 -4.05 -14.11 11.70
CA VAL A 95 -4.19 -15.52 12.10
C VAL A 95 -2.92 -16.00 12.81
N ASP A 96 -1.79 -15.98 12.10
CA ASP A 96 -0.51 -16.50 12.62
C ASP A 96 0.42 -15.36 13.01
N THR A 97 0.65 -14.42 12.09
CA THR A 97 1.56 -13.29 12.27
C THR A 97 0.94 -12.01 11.71
N ASP A 98 1.22 -10.87 12.35
CA ASP A 98 0.84 -9.56 11.86
C ASP A 98 1.46 -9.31 10.47
N LEU A 99 0.62 -9.28 9.43
CA LEU A 99 1.06 -9.14 8.04
C LEU A 99 1.81 -7.82 7.81
N ASN A 100 1.43 -6.76 8.53
CA ASN A 100 2.04 -5.44 8.43
C ASN A 100 3.43 -5.37 9.10
N ARG A 101 3.86 -6.45 9.77
CA ARG A 101 5.21 -6.60 10.36
C ARG A 101 6.03 -7.70 9.70
N ALA A 102 5.45 -8.42 8.76
CA ALA A 102 6.00 -9.67 8.25
C ALA A 102 6.06 -9.74 6.72
N PHE A 103 6.31 -8.62 6.02
CA PHE A 103 6.75 -8.69 4.61
C PHE A 103 8.21 -9.16 4.50
N THR A 104 8.52 -10.33 5.08
CA THR A 104 9.81 -10.98 4.87
C THR A 104 9.74 -11.87 3.61
N PRO A 105 10.89 -12.23 3.01
CA PRO A 105 10.91 -13.17 1.90
C PRO A 105 10.31 -14.53 2.24
N GLU A 106 10.15 -14.87 3.52
CA GLU A 106 9.62 -16.16 3.99
C GLU A 106 8.09 -16.17 4.10
N ASN A 107 7.46 -14.99 4.12
CA ASN A 107 6.01 -14.87 4.22
C ASN A 107 5.37 -15.02 2.83
N LEU A 108 4.78 -16.20 2.58
CA LEU A 108 4.12 -16.52 1.32
C LEU A 108 3.06 -15.50 0.91
N ARG A 109 2.33 -14.91 1.85
CA ARG A 109 1.32 -13.90 1.53
C ARG A 109 1.95 -12.60 1.07
N ALA A 110 3.03 -12.19 1.72
CA ALA A 110 3.79 -11.02 1.28
C ALA A 110 4.44 -11.24 -0.09
N GLN A 111 4.94 -12.45 -0.38
CA GLN A 111 5.45 -12.81 -1.70
C GLN A 111 4.35 -12.72 -2.78
N GLU A 112 3.15 -13.23 -2.50
CA GLU A 112 2.01 -13.15 -3.41
C GLU A 112 1.62 -11.69 -3.71
N ILE A 113 1.51 -10.86 -2.67
CA ILE A 113 1.22 -9.43 -2.81
C ILE A 113 2.33 -8.75 -3.63
N ASN A 114 3.60 -9.05 -3.35
CA ASN A 114 4.72 -8.50 -4.12
C ASN A 114 4.75 -8.97 -5.58
N GLY A 115 4.29 -10.19 -5.87
CA GLY A 115 4.16 -10.67 -7.25
C GLY A 115 3.03 -9.99 -8.04
N ILE A 116 2.02 -9.44 -7.35
CA ILE A 116 0.88 -8.76 -7.99
C ILE A 116 1.12 -7.26 -8.13
N PHE A 117 1.67 -6.62 -7.09
CA PHE A 117 1.75 -5.15 -6.97
C PHE A 117 3.18 -4.61 -7.05
N GLY A 118 4.18 -5.50 -6.99
CA GLY A 118 5.59 -5.18 -7.18
C GLY A 118 6.20 -6.06 -8.28
N PRO A 119 7.51 -6.39 -8.19
CA PRO A 119 8.48 -5.85 -7.25
C PRO A 119 8.77 -4.37 -7.53
N LYS A 120 9.03 -3.60 -6.47
CA LYS A 120 9.32 -2.16 -6.57
C LYS A 120 10.47 -1.90 -7.54
N GLY A 121 10.29 -0.95 -8.46
CA GLY A 121 11.27 -0.60 -9.48
C GLY A 121 11.16 -1.43 -10.77
N SER A 122 10.28 -2.43 -10.81
CA SER A 122 9.87 -3.02 -12.09
C SER A 122 8.93 -2.05 -12.85
N PRO A 123 8.93 -2.08 -14.19
CA PRO A 123 7.99 -1.29 -15.00
C PRO A 123 6.52 -1.58 -14.71
N ASP A 124 6.23 -2.78 -14.18
CA ASP A 124 4.88 -3.25 -13.88
C ASP A 124 4.47 -3.05 -12.42
N ALA A 125 5.35 -2.48 -11.59
CA ALA A 125 5.00 -2.16 -10.22
C ALA A 125 3.86 -1.12 -10.19
N TYR A 126 3.00 -1.22 -9.18
CA TYR A 126 2.04 -0.16 -8.93
C TYR A 126 2.79 1.10 -8.52
N ASP A 127 2.24 2.28 -8.81
CA ASP A 127 2.87 3.56 -8.49
C ASP A 127 2.56 3.96 -7.04
N VAL A 128 1.32 3.72 -6.62
CA VAL A 128 0.78 4.12 -5.31
C VAL A 128 -0.07 2.99 -4.73
N ILE A 129 0.09 2.74 -3.43
CA ILE A 129 -0.78 1.86 -2.66
C ILE A 129 -1.38 2.62 -1.48
N PHE A 130 -2.70 2.65 -1.44
CA PHE A 130 -3.48 3.15 -0.31
C PHE A 130 -3.92 1.96 0.54
N ASP A 131 -3.39 1.82 1.75
CA ASP A 131 -3.80 0.78 2.69
C ASP A 131 -4.76 1.35 3.74
N LEU A 132 -5.99 0.82 3.76
CA LEU A 132 -7.07 1.29 4.62
C LEU A 132 -7.06 0.57 5.96
N HIS A 133 -6.88 1.33 7.02
CA HIS A 133 -6.86 0.88 8.41
C HIS A 133 -7.97 1.53 9.24
N ASN A 134 -8.27 0.94 10.38
CA ASN A 134 -9.05 1.56 11.45
C ASN A 134 -8.22 1.57 12.73
N THR A 135 -8.53 2.51 13.62
CA THR A 135 -7.96 2.54 14.97
C THR A 135 -9.06 2.75 15.99
N THR A 136 -8.89 2.17 17.18
CA THR A 136 -9.77 2.42 18.32
C THR A 136 -9.46 3.75 19.01
N SER A 137 -8.35 4.39 18.65
CA SER A 137 -7.97 5.72 19.14
C SER A 137 -8.79 6.81 18.45
N ASN A 138 -9.07 7.90 19.17
CA ASN A 138 -9.79 9.06 18.63
C ASN A 138 -8.88 9.95 17.74
N MET A 139 -8.40 9.41 16.63
CA MET A 139 -7.48 10.10 15.71
C MET A 139 -8.17 10.83 14.56
N GLY A 140 -9.49 10.64 14.38
CA GLY A 140 -10.20 11.15 13.22
C GLY A 140 -9.62 10.62 11.90
N CYS A 141 -9.85 11.35 10.80
CA CYS A 141 -9.23 11.02 9.51
C CYS A 141 -7.74 11.35 9.56
N THR A 142 -6.89 10.33 9.45
CA THR A 142 -5.43 10.49 9.52
C THR A 142 -4.78 9.85 8.31
N LEU A 143 -3.77 10.53 7.74
CA LEU A 143 -2.88 10.00 6.72
C LEU A 143 -1.53 9.66 7.36
N ILE A 144 -1.07 8.42 7.22
CA ILE A 144 0.28 8.00 7.65
C ILE A 144 1.20 7.97 6.44
N LEU A 145 2.30 8.72 6.53
CA LEU A 145 3.38 8.77 5.54
C LEU A 145 4.62 8.06 6.09
N GLU A 146 5.16 7.09 5.36
CA GLU A 146 6.37 6.36 5.77
C GLU A 146 7.65 7.20 5.67
N SER A 147 7.70 8.20 4.77
CA SER A 147 8.86 9.05 4.58
C SER A 147 8.48 10.50 4.32
N SER A 148 9.12 11.44 5.02
CA SER A 148 9.00 12.88 4.74
C SER A 148 9.68 13.31 3.43
N LYS A 149 10.46 12.42 2.80
CA LYS A 149 11.10 12.64 1.51
C LYS A 149 10.26 12.14 0.32
N ASP A 150 9.06 11.62 0.57
CA ASP A 150 8.17 11.20 -0.50
C ASP A 150 7.51 12.41 -1.18
N THR A 151 8.11 12.83 -2.30
CA THR A 151 7.67 13.98 -3.10
C THR A 151 6.46 13.69 -3.98
N SER A 152 6.00 12.43 -4.06
CA SER A 152 4.87 12.01 -4.91
C SER A 152 3.48 12.44 -4.39
N ILE A 153 3.40 12.93 -3.15
CA ILE A 153 2.11 13.18 -2.47
C ILE A 153 1.89 14.67 -2.13
N CYS A 154 2.98 15.45 -2.03
CA CYS A 154 2.91 16.84 -1.59
C CYS A 154 3.19 17.83 -2.73
N ARG A 155 2.14 18.28 -3.41
CA ARG A 155 1.96 19.68 -3.82
C ARG A 155 0.48 20.07 -3.79
#